data_AF-A0A1S9TS18-F1
#
_entry.id   AF-A0A1S9TS18-F1
#
_cell.length_a   1.000
_cell.length_b   1.000
_cell.length_c   1.000
_cell.angle_alpha   90.00
_cell.angle_beta   90.00
_cell.angle_gamma   90.00
#
_symmetry.space_group_name_H-M   'P 1'
#
loop_
_entity.id
_entity.type
_entity.pdbx_description
1 polymer ?
#
loop_
_entity_poly.entity_id
_entity_poly.type
_entity_poly.pdbx_seq_one_letter_code
_entity_poly.pdbx_strand_id
1 'polypeptide(L)'
;MDIANPLTVHYIDTVLYGIEQSFVIEEIQVGKDSNLASKSLLESNMRNQFGVTILAILRDGDIIHNPTGQEKLQEHDMIIVFGSVEKLRQFEKELQSKR
;
A
#
# COMPACT_ATOMS: atom_id res chain seq x y z
N MET A 1 -4.46 -24.28 -11.87
CA MET A 1 -5.17 -23.63 -13.00
C MET A 1 -4.32 -22.45 -13.43
N ASP A 2 -4.23 -22.25 -14.73
CA ASP A 2 -3.07 -21.77 -15.49
C ASP A 2 -2.26 -20.61 -14.90
N ILE A 3 -0.93 -20.79 -14.99
CA ILE A 3 0.05 -19.70 -14.88
C ILE A 3 -0.47 -18.55 -15.75
N ALA A 4 -0.60 -17.41 -15.09
CA ALA A 4 -1.23 -16.20 -15.58
C ALA A 4 -0.82 -15.85 -17.02
N ASN A 5 -1.76 -15.24 -17.74
CA ASN A 5 -1.55 -14.58 -19.03
C ASN A 5 -0.11 -14.02 -19.13
N PRO A 6 0.69 -14.38 -20.16
CA PRO A 6 2.09 -13.99 -20.27
C PRO A 6 2.33 -12.48 -20.12
N LEU A 7 1.35 -11.65 -20.53
CA LEU A 7 1.41 -10.20 -20.35
C LEU A 7 1.32 -9.79 -18.89
N THR A 8 0.49 -10.46 -18.08
CA THR A 8 0.34 -10.18 -16.66
C THR A 8 1.60 -10.54 -15.88
N VAL A 9 2.20 -11.70 -16.17
CA VAL A 9 3.46 -12.11 -15.54
C VAL A 9 4.58 -11.14 -15.90
N HIS A 10 4.73 -10.80 -17.19
CA HIS A 10 5.74 -9.84 -17.62
C HIS A 10 5.56 -8.45 -17.01
N TYR A 11 4.32 -7.99 -16.85
CA TYR A 11 4.03 -6.73 -16.18
C TYR A 11 4.42 -6.77 -14.70
N ILE A 12 4.05 -7.84 -13.98
CA ILE A 12 4.44 -8.02 -12.57
C ILE A 12 5.96 -8.09 -12.43
N ASP A 13 6.65 -8.83 -13.29
CA ASP A 13 8.12 -8.89 -13.31
C ASP A 13 8.73 -7.51 -13.61
N THR A 14 8.10 -6.70 -14.45
CA THR A 14 8.57 -5.33 -14.72
C THR A 14 8.35 -4.42 -13.51
N VAL A 15 7.23 -4.56 -12.80
CA VAL A 15 6.98 -3.79 -11.57
C VAL A 15 7.91 -4.22 -10.43
N LEU A 16 8.25 -5.50 -10.35
CA LEU A 16 9.10 -6.06 -9.29
C LEU A 16 10.60 -5.96 -9.59
N TYR A 17 11.01 -6.12 -10.85
CA TYR A 17 12.41 -6.27 -11.29
C TYR A 17 12.84 -5.31 -12.41
N GLY A 18 11.93 -4.52 -12.98
CA GLY A 18 12.18 -3.66 -14.13
C GLY A 18 12.99 -2.40 -13.83
N ILE A 19 13.70 -1.93 -14.86
CA ILE A 19 14.76 -0.91 -14.80
C ILE A 19 14.20 0.52 -14.73
N GLU A 20 12.94 0.73 -15.13
CA GLU A 20 12.24 2.02 -14.96
C GLU A 20 11.47 2.01 -13.63
N GLN A 21 12.16 2.29 -12.53
CA GLN A 21 11.67 2.31 -11.14
C GLN A 21 10.65 3.44 -10.85
N SER A 22 9.70 3.66 -11.74
CA SER A 22 8.66 4.67 -11.54
C SER A 22 7.65 4.19 -10.50
N PHE A 23 7.31 2.89 -10.49
CA PHE A 23 6.33 2.26 -9.62
C PHE A 23 6.89 1.01 -8.95
N VAL A 24 6.56 0.80 -7.67
CA VAL A 24 6.99 -0.35 -6.88
C VAL A 24 5.88 -0.83 -5.95
N ILE A 25 6.07 -2.04 -5.42
CA ILE A 25 5.28 -2.58 -4.31
C ILE A 25 6.17 -2.56 -3.07
N GLU A 26 5.67 -1.97 -1.98
CA GLU A 26 6.38 -1.87 -0.71
C GLU A 26 5.50 -2.34 0.46
N GLU A 27 6.17 -2.82 1.50
CA GLU A 27 5.59 -3.11 2.80
C GLU A 27 5.87 -1.93 3.73
N ILE A 28 4.81 -1.35 4.29
CA ILE A 28 4.93 -0.19 5.19
C ILE A 28 4.18 -0.49 6.48
N GLN A 29 4.83 -0.28 7.62
CA GLN A 29 4.17 -0.40 8.92
C GLN A 29 3.50 0.92 9.32
N VAL A 30 2.25 0.84 9.78
CA VAL A 30 1.52 1.98 10.35
C VAL A 30 2.09 2.29 11.73
N GLY A 31 2.57 3.53 11.92
CA GLY A 31 3.14 3.98 13.18
C GLY A 31 2.09 4.07 14.30
N LYS A 32 2.54 3.89 15.54
CA LYS A 32 1.73 3.92 16.77
C LYS A 32 0.98 5.24 17.02
N ASP A 33 1.35 6.32 16.35
CA ASP A 33 0.70 7.63 16.50
C ASP A 33 0.36 8.25 15.13
N SER A 34 0.16 7.40 14.12
CA SER A 34 -0.12 7.86 12.76
C SER A 34 -1.42 8.68 12.71
N ASN A 35 -1.38 9.85 12.06
CA ASN A 35 -2.59 10.63 11.76
C ASN A 35 -3.55 9.93 10.79
N LEU A 36 -3.11 8.82 10.17
CA LEU A 36 -3.90 7.97 9.30
C LEU A 36 -4.45 6.74 10.04
N ALA A 37 -3.93 6.42 11.22
CA ALA A 37 -4.56 5.43 12.09
C ALA A 37 -5.97 5.90 12.47
N SER A 38 -6.91 4.97 12.49
CA SER A 38 -8.36 5.16 12.72
C SER A 38 -9.15 5.82 11.58
N LYS A 39 -8.51 6.27 10.50
CA LYS A 39 -9.21 6.73 9.29
C LYS A 39 -9.42 5.58 8.33
N SER A 40 -10.55 5.60 7.62
CA SER A 40 -10.80 4.71 6.51
C SER A 40 -9.92 5.07 5.30
N LEU A 41 -9.67 4.11 4.41
CA LEU A 41 -8.94 4.35 3.17
C LEU A 41 -9.61 5.44 2.31
N LEU A 42 -10.94 5.51 2.36
CA LEU A 42 -11.74 6.53 1.68
C LEU A 42 -11.58 7.92 2.33
N GLU A 43 -11.71 8.01 3.66
CA GLU A 43 -11.52 9.27 4.40
C GLU A 43 -10.12 9.83 4.23
N SER A 44 -9.13 8.94 4.14
CA SER A 44 -7.74 9.32 3.92
C SER A 44 -7.42 9.65 2.46
N ASN A 45 -8.42 9.51 1.57
CA ASN A 45 -8.35 9.83 0.15
C ASN A 45 -7.11 9.25 -0.56
N MET A 46 -6.75 8.01 -0.21
CA MET A 46 -5.46 7.37 -0.51
C MET A 46 -5.03 7.52 -1.99
N ARG A 47 -5.95 7.22 -2.90
CA ARG A 47 -5.70 7.27 -4.34
C ARG A 47 -5.48 8.68 -4.87
N ASN A 48 -6.24 9.66 -4.40
CA ASN A 48 -6.17 11.03 -4.95
C ASN A 48 -5.09 11.86 -4.27
N GLN A 49 -4.89 11.66 -2.96
CA GLN A 49 -3.89 12.41 -2.19
C GLN A 49 -2.49 11.86 -2.39
N PHE A 50 -2.35 10.53 -2.34
CA PHE A 50 -1.06 9.87 -2.36
C PHE A 50 -0.79 9.14 -3.66
N GLY A 51 -1.78 8.86 -4.52
CA GLY A 51 -1.53 8.10 -5.75
C GLY A 51 -1.10 6.65 -5.49
N VAL A 52 -1.43 6.11 -4.30
CA VAL A 52 -1.10 4.75 -3.88
C VAL A 52 -2.35 3.88 -3.86
N THR A 53 -2.15 2.57 -4.00
CA THR A 53 -3.19 1.54 -3.89
C THR A 53 -2.78 0.53 -2.83
N ILE A 54 -3.63 0.36 -1.80
CA ILE A 54 -3.42 -0.69 -0.80
C ILE A 54 -3.89 -2.02 -1.36
N LEU A 55 -2.99 -3.00 -1.43
CA LEU A 55 -3.25 -4.33 -1.94
C LEU A 55 -3.71 -5.29 -0.84
N ALA A 56 -3.10 -5.17 0.34
CA ALA A 56 -3.43 -5.98 1.52
C ALA A 56 -3.06 -5.26 2.82
N ILE A 57 -3.71 -5.67 3.90
CA ILE A 57 -3.38 -5.26 5.27
C ILE A 57 -3.15 -6.54 6.08
N LEU A 58 -1.99 -6.67 6.73
CA LEU A 58 -1.69 -7.69 7.71
C LEU A 58 -1.93 -7.09 9.10
N ARG A 59 -2.88 -7.67 9.83
CA ARG A 59 -3.30 -7.24 11.17
C ARG A 59 -3.40 -8.46 12.07
N ASP A 60 -2.70 -8.45 13.20
CA ASP A 60 -2.72 -9.53 14.20
C ASP A 60 -2.45 -10.94 13.63
N GLY A 61 -1.71 -11.04 12.52
CA GLY A 61 -1.40 -12.29 11.83
C GLY A 61 -2.38 -12.68 10.72
N ASP A 62 -3.50 -11.97 10.56
CA ASP A 62 -4.49 -12.18 9.50
C ASP A 62 -4.29 -11.21 8.34
N ILE A 63 -4.48 -11.70 7.12
CA ILE A 63 -4.38 -10.88 5.90
C ILE A 63 -5.77 -10.47 5.40
N ILE A 64 -6.02 -9.17 5.41
CA ILE A 64 -7.16 -8.53 4.75
C ILE A 64 -6.77 -8.29 3.29
N HIS A 65 -7.23 -9.16 2.40
CA HIS A 65 -7.00 -9.04 0.97
C HIS A 65 -7.93 -8.02 0.33
N ASN A 66 -7.40 -7.18 -0.58
CA ASN A 66 -8.16 -6.19 -1.34
C ASN A 66 -9.06 -5.31 -0.43
N PRO A 67 -8.46 -4.57 0.52
CA PRO A 67 -9.21 -3.78 1.49
C PRO A 67 -10.10 -2.76 0.78
N THR A 68 -11.35 -2.66 1.23
CA THR A 68 -12.31 -1.72 0.64
C THR A 68 -12.05 -0.30 1.14
N GLY A 69 -12.66 0.70 0.50
CA GLY A 69 -12.56 2.09 0.94
C GLY A 69 -13.03 2.32 2.39
N GLN A 70 -13.87 1.44 2.95
CA GLN A 70 -14.37 1.53 4.32
C GLN A 70 -13.40 0.97 5.36
N GLU A 71 -12.41 0.18 4.94
CA GLU A 71 -11.43 -0.41 5.85
C GLU A 71 -10.63 0.69 6.54
N LYS A 72 -10.48 0.58 7.86
CA LYS A 72 -9.74 1.54 8.67
C LYS A 72 -8.34 1.03 8.93
N LEU A 73 -7.35 1.90 8.77
CA LEU A 73 -5.99 1.60 9.20
C LEU A 73 -5.92 1.61 10.72
N GLN A 74 -5.17 0.66 11.27
CA GLN A 74 -4.91 0.57 12.69
C GLN A 74 -3.41 0.71 12.95
N GLU A 75 -3.07 1.12 14.15
CA GLU A 75 -1.68 1.13 14.60
C GLU A 75 -1.10 -0.28 14.47
N HIS A 76 0.17 -0.37 14.09
CA HIS A 76 0.89 -1.63 13.91
C HIS A 76 0.45 -2.51 12.74
N ASP A 77 -0.58 -2.12 11.97
CA ASP A 77 -0.87 -2.75 10.68
C ASP A 77 0.38 -2.75 9.79
N MET A 78 0.63 -3.86 9.11
CA MET A 78 1.57 -3.91 8.01
C MET A 78 0.79 -3.88 6.70
N ILE A 79 1.00 -2.86 5.88
CA ILE A 79 0.27 -2.70 4.63
C ILE A 79 1.16 -3.01 3.43
N ILE A 80 0.61 -3.75 2.47
CA ILE A 80 1.23 -3.94 1.16
C ILE A 80 0.63 -2.90 0.22
N VAL A 81 1.47 -2.05 -0.33
CA VAL A 81 1.03 -0.89 -1.09
C VAL A 81 1.77 -0.81 -2.42
N PHE A 82 1.04 -0.42 -3.47
CA PHE A 82 1.56 -0.20 -4.81
C PHE A 82 1.43 1.28 -5.18
N GLY A 83 2.49 1.88 -5.70
CA GLY A 83 2.47 3.30 -6.09
C GLY A 83 3.79 3.73 -6.70
N SER A 84 3.88 5.01 -7.09
CA SER A 84 5.16 5.54 -7.57
C SER A 84 6.13 5.76 -6.42
N VAL A 85 7.43 5.57 -6.65
CA VAL A 85 8.46 5.68 -5.59
C VAL A 85 8.39 7.06 -4.89
N GLU A 86 8.20 8.13 -5.66
CA GLU A 86 8.08 9.49 -5.11
C GLU A 86 6.88 9.61 -4.16
N LYS A 87 5.75 9.01 -4.54
CA LYS A 87 4.50 9.06 -3.79
C LYS A 87 4.49 8.15 -2.57
N LEU A 88 5.10 6.97 -2.69
CA LEU A 88 5.27 6.05 -1.58
C LEU A 88 6.08 6.68 -0.45
N ARG A 89 7.17 7.38 -0.77
CA ARG A 89 7.95 8.13 0.23
C ARG A 89 7.16 9.24 0.93
N GLN A 90 6.23 9.89 0.24
CA GLN A 90 5.34 10.88 0.85
C GLN A 90 4.34 10.19 1.78
N PHE A 91 3.78 9.07 1.33
CA PHE A 91 2.81 8.29 2.07
C PHE A 91 3.40 7.65 3.33
N GLU A 92 4.60 7.08 3.24
CA GLU A 92 5.34 6.49 4.37
C GLU A 92 5.53 7.51 5.50
N LYS A 93 5.88 8.76 5.17
CA LYS A 93 6.05 9.83 6.17
C LYS A 93 4.76 10.13 6.94
N GLU A 94 3.61 10.14 6.27
CA GLU A 94 2.31 10.35 6.92
C GLU A 94 1.91 9.17 7.81
N LEU A 95 2.33 7.95 7.44
CA LEU A 95 2.13 6.75 8.25
C LEU A 95 3.04 6.69 9.48
N GLN A 96 4.23 7.28 9.41
CA GLN A 96 5.22 7.23 10.50
C GLN A 96 5.22 8.46 11.41
N SER A 97 4.59 9.57 11.01
CA SER A 97 4.68 10.83 11.76
C SER A 97 4.00 10.74 13.13
N LYS A 98 4.83 10.78 14.19
CA LYS A 98 4.54 11.58 15.38
C LYS A 98 4.65 13.06 14.99
N ARG A 99 3.67 13.88 15.38
CA ARG A 99 3.90 15.32 15.46
C ARG A 99 4.99 15.63 16.49
#